data_AF-A0A7C1NUI6-F1
#
_entry.id   AF-A0A7C1NUI6-F1
#
_cell.length_a   1.000
_cell.length_b   1.000
_cell.length_c   1.000
_cell.angle_alpha   90.00
_cell.angle_beta   90.00
_cell.angle_gamma   90.00
#
_symmetry.space_group_name_H-M   'P 1'
#
loop_
_entity.id
_entity.type
_entity.pdbx_description
1 polymer ?
#
loop_
_entity_poly.entity_id
_entity_poly.type
_entity_poly.pdbx_seq_one_letter_code
_entity_poly.pdbx_strand_id
1 'polypeptide(L)'
;MGVEGIGARVARKEDKRFLTGKGRYTDDMVVPGMKYAYFVRSPYAHAKIKSIDVSAAKAMPGVIDVLDGKQLLADGIGNLICGWMIHSKDGTPMKMGAWRPLAHETVRYVGDAVAI
;
A
#
# COMPACT_ATOMS: atom_id res chain seq x y z
N MET A 1 -9.13 -39.94 -23.29
CA MET A 1 -10.03 -38.80 -23.01
C MET A 1 -10.47 -38.93 -21.57
N GLY A 2 -9.85 -38.17 -20.67
CA GLY A 2 -10.16 -38.21 -19.24
C GLY A 2 -11.45 -37.45 -18.93
N VAL A 3 -12.13 -37.85 -17.86
CA VAL A 3 -13.41 -37.27 -17.42
C VAL A 3 -13.20 -35.79 -17.05
N GLU A 4 -13.79 -34.88 -17.83
CA GLU A 4 -13.89 -33.45 -17.50
C GLU A 4 -15.32 -33.16 -16.99
N GLY A 5 -15.45 -32.27 -16.01
CA GLY A 5 -16.77 -31.83 -15.53
C GLY A 5 -16.88 -31.68 -14.01
N ILE A 6 -18.09 -31.34 -13.56
CA ILE A 6 -18.42 -31.15 -12.15
C ILE A 6 -18.20 -32.47 -11.39
N GLY A 7 -17.43 -32.42 -10.31
CA GLY A 7 -17.13 -33.59 -9.46
C GLY A 7 -15.95 -34.44 -9.93
N ALA A 8 -15.33 -34.16 -11.08
CA ALA A 8 -14.17 -34.90 -11.56
C ALA A 8 -12.88 -34.47 -10.83
N ARG A 9 -12.02 -35.44 -10.49
CA ARG A 9 -10.66 -35.18 -9.97
C ARG A 9 -9.71 -34.86 -11.14
N VAL A 10 -9.71 -33.60 -11.58
CA VAL A 10 -8.82 -33.11 -12.64
C VAL A 10 -7.62 -32.35 -12.07
N ALA A 11 -6.49 -32.37 -12.79
CA ALA A 11 -5.34 -31.53 -12.46
C ALA A 11 -5.70 -30.05 -12.70
N ARG A 12 -5.13 -29.14 -11.90
CA ARG A 12 -5.41 -27.70 -12.04
C ARG A 12 -4.70 -27.14 -13.27
N LYS A 13 -5.34 -26.19 -13.96
CA LYS A 13 -4.78 -25.57 -15.18
C LYS A 13 -3.54 -24.73 -14.89
N GLU A 14 -3.46 -24.19 -13.68
CA GLU A 14 -2.45 -23.24 -13.24
C GLU A 14 -1.15 -23.91 -12.80
N ASP A 15 -1.21 -25.19 -12.40
CA ASP A 15 -0.09 -25.89 -11.77
C ASP A 15 1.16 -25.86 -12.65
N LYS A 16 1.01 -26.07 -13.96
CA LYS A 16 2.16 -26.09 -14.87
C LYS A 16 3.01 -24.83 -14.80
N ARG A 17 2.41 -23.63 -14.75
CA ARG A 17 3.21 -22.38 -14.68
C ARG A 17 3.84 -22.21 -13.30
N PHE A 18 3.12 -22.53 -12.23
CA PHE A 18 3.62 -22.34 -10.87
C PHE A 18 4.72 -23.34 -10.50
N LEU A 19 4.53 -24.63 -10.82
CA LEU A 19 5.50 -25.69 -10.52
C LEU A 19 6.78 -25.59 -11.34
N THR A 20 6.79 -24.83 -12.44
CA THR A 20 7.97 -24.66 -13.30
C THR A 20 8.66 -23.31 -13.14
N GLY A 21 8.29 -22.51 -12.13
CA GLY A 21 8.85 -21.16 -11.93
C GLY A 21 8.48 -20.18 -13.05
N LYS A 22 7.42 -20.47 -13.81
CA LYS A 22 6.89 -19.62 -14.89
C LYS A 22 5.65 -18.83 -14.47
N GLY A 23 5.27 -18.90 -13.20
CA GLY A 23 4.35 -17.93 -12.60
C GLY A 23 4.97 -16.55 -12.66
N ARG A 24 4.13 -15.51 -12.73
CA ARG A 24 4.56 -14.12 -12.60
C ARG A 24 3.72 -13.46 -11.51
N TYR A 25 4.39 -13.01 -10.48
CA TYR A 25 3.87 -12.18 -9.41
C TYR A 25 4.26 -10.73 -9.67
N THR A 26 3.76 -9.80 -8.85
CA THR A 26 4.00 -8.37 -9.04
C THR A 26 5.48 -8.00 -8.96
N ASP A 27 6.27 -8.70 -8.15
CA ASP A 27 7.71 -8.46 -7.97
C ASP A 27 8.59 -9.09 -9.07
N ASP A 28 8.02 -10.00 -9.89
CA ASP A 28 8.72 -10.58 -11.04
C ASP A 28 8.69 -9.64 -12.27
N MET A 29 7.94 -8.53 -12.18
CA MET A 29 7.74 -7.61 -13.27
C MET A 29 8.93 -6.65 -13.40
N VAL A 30 9.42 -6.48 -14.63
CA VAL A 30 10.41 -5.46 -14.97
C VAL A 30 9.89 -4.70 -16.18
N VAL A 31 9.79 -3.37 -16.06
CA VAL A 31 9.35 -2.47 -17.14
C VAL A 31 10.39 -1.39 -17.40
N PRO A 32 10.49 -0.86 -18.63
CA PRO A 32 11.40 0.25 -18.93
C PRO A 32 11.13 1.45 -18.01
N GLY A 33 12.18 1.98 -17.39
CA GLY A 33 12.07 3.13 -16.50
C GLY A 33 11.54 2.83 -15.09
N MET A 34 11.29 1.57 -14.74
CA MET A 34 10.84 1.16 -13.40
C MET A 34 11.71 1.75 -12.29
N LYS A 35 11.06 2.30 -11.26
CA LYS A 35 11.68 2.82 -10.04
C LYS A 35 11.23 2.00 -8.83
N TYR A 36 11.98 2.13 -7.75
CA TYR A 36 11.67 1.51 -6.47
C TYR A 36 11.19 2.59 -5.51
N ALA A 37 10.28 2.21 -4.61
CA ALA A 37 9.79 3.08 -3.56
C ALA A 37 9.90 2.34 -2.22
N TYR A 38 10.20 3.07 -1.16
CA TYR A 38 10.37 2.51 0.17
C TYR A 38 9.69 3.38 1.21
N PHE A 39 8.78 2.80 1.98
CA PHE A 39 8.05 3.53 3.00
C PHE A 39 8.84 3.60 4.31
N VAL A 40 9.08 4.82 4.78
CA VAL A 40 9.51 5.06 6.15
C VAL A 40 8.30 4.94 7.06
N ARG A 41 8.41 4.11 8.10
CA ARG A 41 7.30 3.77 8.99
C ARG A 41 7.56 4.20 10.42
N SER A 42 6.50 4.59 11.11
CA SER A 42 6.54 4.96 12.52
C SER A 42 6.98 3.78 13.40
N PRO A 43 7.98 3.95 14.27
CA PRO A 43 8.27 2.99 15.33
C PRO A 43 7.33 3.15 16.54
N TYR A 44 6.55 4.23 16.59
CA TYR A 44 5.68 4.57 17.71
C TYR A 44 4.23 4.18 17.44
N ALA A 45 3.55 3.67 18.47
CA ALA A 45 2.14 3.31 18.39
C ALA A 45 1.20 4.51 18.29
N HIS A 46 1.54 5.64 18.92
CA HIS A 46 0.77 6.88 18.78
C HIS A 46 1.64 8.08 19.14
N ALA A 47 1.89 8.99 18.21
CA ALA A 47 2.77 10.14 18.44
C ALA A 47 2.45 11.31 17.49
N LYS A 48 2.74 12.53 17.92
CA LYS A 48 2.70 13.71 17.03
C LYS A 48 3.99 13.77 16.21
N ILE A 49 3.87 14.02 14.91
CA ILE A 49 5.00 14.25 14.02
C ILE A 49 5.40 15.73 14.16
N LYS A 50 6.50 16.00 14.85
CA LYS A 50 7.03 17.36 14.98
C LYS A 50 7.77 17.79 13.71
N SER A 51 8.63 16.92 13.20
CA SER A 51 9.43 17.14 11.99
C SER A 51 9.86 15.81 11.38
N ILE A 52 10.13 15.83 10.09
CA ILE A 52 10.79 14.77 9.33
C ILE A 52 11.96 15.45 8.61
N ASP A 53 13.19 15.03 8.90
CA ASP A 53 14.37 15.52 8.18
C ASP A 53 14.68 14.57 7.02
N VAL A 54 14.54 15.09 5.80
CA VAL A 54 14.76 14.36 4.55
C VAL A 54 16.09 14.70 3.88
N SER A 55 16.88 15.60 4.46
CA SER A 55 18.07 16.19 3.82
C SER A 55 19.10 15.14 3.41
N ALA A 56 19.45 14.23 4.34
CA ALA A 56 20.41 13.17 4.07
C ALA A 56 19.92 12.23 2.97
N ALA A 57 18.65 11.82 3.01
CA ALA A 57 18.08 10.91 2.03
C ALA A 57 18.03 11.54 0.62
N LYS A 58 17.63 12.82 0.51
CA LYS A 58 17.62 13.54 -0.77
C LYS A 58 19.01 13.76 -1.37
N ALA A 59 20.06 13.77 -0.54
CA ALA A 59 21.43 13.89 -1.01
C ALA A 59 22.05 12.55 -1.48
N MET A 60 21.39 11.40 -1.22
CA MET A 60 21.96 10.10 -1.59
C MET A 60 21.91 9.85 -3.11
N PRO A 61 23.01 9.38 -3.72
CA PRO A 61 22.99 8.98 -5.13
C PRO A 61 21.92 7.92 -5.42
N GLY A 62 21.12 8.15 -6.46
CA GLY A 62 20.06 7.23 -6.90
C GLY A 62 18.69 7.46 -6.26
N VAL A 63 18.59 8.28 -5.22
CA VAL A 63 17.28 8.76 -4.72
C VAL A 63 16.73 9.79 -5.69
N ILE A 64 15.48 9.59 -6.08
CA ILE A 64 14.77 10.50 -7.01
C ILE A 64 14.10 11.63 -6.22
N ASP A 65 13.36 11.27 -5.17
CA ASP A 65 12.74 12.22 -4.26
C ASP A 65 12.44 11.53 -2.92
N VAL A 66 12.07 12.33 -1.92
CA VAL A 66 11.45 11.89 -0.67
C VAL A 66 10.20 12.72 -0.47
N LEU A 67 9.06 12.05 -0.35
CA LEU A 67 7.73 12.65 -0.25
C LEU A 67 7.12 12.38 1.13
N ASP A 68 6.50 13.40 1.72
CA ASP A 68 5.88 13.29 3.05
C ASP A 68 4.36 13.58 3.03
N GLY A 69 3.73 13.40 4.20
CA GLY A 69 2.30 13.69 4.37
C GLY A 69 1.90 15.17 4.17
N LYS A 70 2.84 16.13 4.26
CA LYS A 70 2.56 17.55 4.00
C LYS A 70 2.41 17.81 2.51
N GLN A 71 3.30 17.24 1.71
CA GLN A 71 3.24 17.34 0.24
C GLN A 71 1.95 16.70 -0.29
N LEU A 72 1.62 15.50 0.19
CA LEU A 72 0.38 14.81 -0.16
C LEU A 72 -0.87 15.67 0.11
N LEU A 73 -0.86 16.40 1.23
CA LEU A 73 -1.91 17.34 1.60
C LEU A 73 -1.99 18.57 0.69
N ALA A 74 -0.83 19.16 0.38
CA ALA A 74 -0.75 20.32 -0.51
C ALA A 74 -1.26 19.98 -1.92
N ASP A 75 -1.05 18.74 -2.36
CA ASP A 75 -1.54 18.22 -3.64
C ASP A 75 -3.04 17.86 -3.63
N GLY A 76 -3.73 18.06 -2.49
CA GLY A 76 -5.17 17.79 -2.37
C GLY A 76 -5.54 16.30 -2.30
N ILE A 77 -4.58 15.42 -2.04
CA ILE A 77 -4.83 13.97 -1.96
C ILE A 77 -5.51 13.65 -0.63
N GLY A 78 -6.68 13.03 -0.73
CA GLY A 78 -7.55 12.70 0.40
C GLY A 78 -7.19 11.40 1.13
N ASN A 79 -8.12 10.97 1.99
CA ASN A 79 -8.01 9.70 2.69
C ASN A 79 -8.21 8.51 1.74
N LEU A 80 -7.64 7.36 2.13
CA LEU A 80 -8.04 6.05 1.64
C LEU A 80 -9.49 5.81 2.06
N ILE A 81 -10.39 5.80 1.08
CA ILE A 81 -11.82 5.63 1.32
C ILE A 81 -12.18 4.14 1.42
N CYS A 82 -13.14 3.82 2.27
CA CYS A 82 -13.93 2.61 2.07
C CYS A 82 -14.92 2.91 0.94
N GLY A 83 -14.77 2.22 -0.19
CA GLY A 83 -15.61 2.44 -1.38
C GLY A 83 -17.11 2.11 -1.19
N TRP A 84 -17.49 1.59 -0.02
CA TRP A 84 -18.87 1.27 0.36
C TRP A 84 -19.21 1.95 1.68
N MET A 85 -20.12 2.93 1.63
CA MET A 85 -20.62 3.61 2.83
C MET A 85 -21.70 2.75 3.48
N ILE A 86 -21.41 2.28 4.70
CA ILE A 86 -22.37 1.49 5.49
C ILE A 86 -23.07 2.43 6.46
N HIS A 87 -24.39 2.32 6.53
CA HIS A 87 -25.19 2.97 7.57
C HIS A 87 -25.48 1.97 8.69
N SER A 88 -25.39 2.45 9.93
CA SER A 88 -25.83 1.73 11.12
C SER A 88 -27.35 1.51 11.09
N LYS A 89 -27.87 0.61 11.93
CA LYS A 89 -29.32 0.33 12.01
C LYS A 89 -30.18 1.54 12.36
N ASP A 90 -29.57 2.53 13.03
CA ASP A 90 -30.20 3.82 13.37
C ASP A 90 -30.12 4.86 12.24
N GLY A 91 -29.60 4.48 11.06
CA GLY A 91 -29.45 5.35 9.91
C GLY A 91 -28.22 6.27 9.97
N THR A 92 -27.40 6.22 11.01
CA THR A 92 -26.16 7.02 11.08
C THR A 92 -25.09 6.46 10.15
N PRO A 93 -24.30 7.31 9.47
CA PRO A 93 -23.20 6.83 8.63
C PRO A 93 -22.09 6.22 9.50
N MET A 94 -21.35 5.26 8.94
CA MET A 94 -20.15 4.74 9.61
C MET A 94 -19.17 5.88 9.94
N LYS A 95 -18.52 5.78 11.10
CA LYS A 95 -17.46 6.71 11.48
C LYS A 95 -16.19 6.39 10.69
N MET A 96 -15.81 7.28 9.79
CA MET A 96 -14.57 7.17 9.03
C MET A 96 -13.51 8.11 9.61
N GLY A 97 -12.45 7.54 10.17
CA GLY A 97 -11.27 8.30 10.58
C GLY A 97 -10.48 8.82 9.38
N ALA A 98 -9.57 9.76 9.63
CA ALA A 98 -8.63 10.23 8.61
C ALA A 98 -7.57 9.16 8.32
N TRP A 99 -7.85 8.25 7.38
CA TRP A 99 -6.94 7.20 6.91
C TRP A 99 -6.10 7.71 5.74
N ARG A 100 -5.10 8.52 6.04
CA ARG A 100 -4.23 9.10 5.01
C ARG A 100 -3.22 8.06 4.50
N PRO A 101 -2.81 8.09 3.21
CA PRO A 101 -1.76 7.21 2.71
C PRO A 101 -0.41 7.43 3.42
N LEU A 102 -0.11 8.68 3.80
CA LEU A 102 1.03 9.06 4.63
C LEU A 102 0.54 9.92 5.80
N ALA A 103 1.01 9.62 7.01
CA ALA A 103 0.73 10.38 8.20
C ALA A 103 1.40 11.76 8.14
N HIS A 104 0.64 12.80 8.48
CA HIS A 104 1.08 14.20 8.44
C HIS A 104 1.32 14.78 9.84
N GLU A 105 0.30 14.71 10.70
CA GLU A 105 0.31 15.32 12.04
C GLU A 105 0.57 14.33 13.16
N THR A 106 0.03 13.12 13.01
CA THR A 106 -0.03 12.14 14.09
C THR A 106 -0.06 10.76 13.47
N VAL A 107 0.87 9.93 13.93
CA VAL A 107 0.90 8.49 13.66
C VAL A 107 -0.03 7.80 14.65
N ARG A 108 -0.79 6.81 14.19
CA ARG A 108 -1.85 6.15 14.98
C ARG A 108 -1.58 4.70 15.34
N TYR A 109 -0.52 4.11 14.80
CA TYR A 109 -0.09 2.75 15.09
C TYR A 109 1.38 2.55 14.70
N VAL A 110 2.01 1.48 15.22
CA VAL A 110 3.35 1.07 14.80
C VAL A 110 3.27 0.60 13.35
N GLY A 111 4.15 1.11 12.49
CA GLY A 111 4.12 0.81 11.06
C GLY A 111 3.38 1.83 10.21
N ASP A 112 2.75 2.85 10.81
CA ASP A 112 2.07 3.93 10.09
C ASP A 112 3.08 4.66 9.19
N ALA A 113 2.78 4.79 7.89
CA ALA A 113 3.73 5.32 6.92
C ALA A 113 3.83 6.85 7.07
N VAL A 114 5.04 7.39 7.13
CA VAL A 114 5.28 8.83 7.37
C VAL A 114 5.93 9.53 6.18
N ALA A 115 6.67 8.78 5.36
CA ALA A 115 7.29 9.25 4.13
C ALA A 115 7.54 8.07 3.17
N ILE A 116 7.83 8.39 1.91
CA ILE A 116 8.22 7.45 0.85
C ILE A 116 9.39 8.00 0.03
#